data_AF-A0A7C6PAC0-F1
#
_entry.id   AF-A0A7C6PAC0-F1
#
_cell.length_a   1.000
_cell.length_b   1.000
_cell.length_c   1.000
_cell.angle_alpha   90.00
_cell.angle_beta   90.00
_cell.angle_gamma   90.00
#
_symmetry.space_group_name_H-M   'P 1'
#
loop_
_entity.id
_entity.type
_entity.pdbx_description
1 polymer ?
#
loop_
_entity_poly.entity_id
_entity_poly.type
_entity_poly.pdbx_seq_one_letter_code
_entity_poly.pdbx_strand_id
1 'polypeptide(L)'
;MAVTFKDCNFEVVTETLACGKYRDTVERIIIKNNSDIKYSKDFIEGFFLFLYPGAVNKEMKGRHWYQPYYEAEKKNDRTFEFILTKPYVG
;
A
#
# COMPACT_ATOMS: atom_id res chain seq x y z
N MET A 1 11.20 -6.41 1.51
CA MET A 1 12.20 -5.77 0.62
C MET A 1 12.04 -4.26 0.70
N ALA A 2 13.12 -3.50 0.77
CA ALA A 2 13.09 -2.04 0.76
C ALA A 2 13.59 -1.52 -0.59
N VAL A 3 12.82 -0.65 -1.25
CA VAL A 3 13.18 0.00 -2.51
C VAL A 3 13.18 1.51 -2.28
N THR A 4 14.30 2.16 -2.61
CA THR A 4 14.45 3.61 -2.47
C THR A 4 14.31 4.28 -3.84
N PHE A 5 13.35 5.19 -3.97
CA PHE A 5 13.17 6.03 -5.15
C PHE A 5 13.92 7.35 -4.91
N LYS A 6 15.20 7.37 -5.28
CA LYS A 6 16.12 8.50 -5.00
C LYS A 6 15.63 9.84 -5.56
N ASP A 7 15.03 9.82 -6.75
CA ASP A 7 14.54 11.04 -7.40
C ASP A 7 13.29 11.64 -6.72
N CYS A 8 12.61 10.86 -5.87
CA CYS A 8 11.37 11.27 -5.23
C CYS A 8 11.47 11.34 -3.68
N ASN A 9 12.64 11.10 -3.10
CA ASN A 9 12.87 11.03 -1.65
C ASN A 9 11.93 10.07 -0.90
N PHE A 10 11.45 9.00 -1.57
CA PHE A 10 10.60 7.98 -0.96
C PHE A 10 11.36 6.68 -0.71
N GLU A 11 11.11 6.07 0.43
CA GLU A 11 11.49 4.70 0.76
C GLU A 11 10.22 3.86 0.86
N VAL A 12 10.17 2.76 0.12
CA VAL A 12 9.06 1.80 0.16
C VAL A 12 9.55 0.50 0.77
N VAL A 13 8.94 0.08 1.87
CA VAL A 13 9.25 -1.19 2.54
C VAL A 13 8.05 -2.13 2.40
N THR A 14 8.27 -3.30 1.81
CA THR A 14 7.25 -4.33 1.65
C THR A 14 7.56 -5.55 2.51
N GLU A 15 6.57 -6.01 3.26
CA GLU A 15 6.60 -7.21 4.12
C GLU A 15 5.42 -8.12 3.74
N THR A 16 5.71 -9.37 3.37
CA THR A 16 4.66 -10.37 3.11
C THR A 16 4.21 -10.96 4.44
N LEU A 17 2.93 -10.80 4.76
CA LEU A 17 2.32 -11.38 5.95
C LEU A 17 1.76 -12.76 5.60
N ALA A 18 2.17 -13.78 6.37
CA ALA A 18 1.58 -15.10 6.25
C ALA A 18 0.13 -15.07 6.75
N CYS A 19 -0.84 -15.23 5.85
CA CYS A 19 -2.24 -15.26 6.21
C CYS A 19 -2.66 -16.68 6.63
N GLY A 20 -3.23 -16.82 7.82
CA GLY A 20 -3.75 -18.09 8.33
C GLY A 20 -5.10 -18.44 7.69
N LYS A 21 -5.24 -19.71 7.25
CA LYS A 21 -6.44 -20.37 6.69
C LYS A 21 -6.97 -19.93 5.32
N TYR A 22 -6.85 -18.66 4.91
CA TYR A 22 -7.30 -18.21 3.59
C TYR A 22 -6.08 -17.91 2.71
N ARG A 23 -6.03 -18.48 1.51
CA ARG A 23 -4.87 -18.44 0.57
C ARG A 23 -4.56 -17.04 0.00
N ASP A 24 -5.16 -15.99 0.53
CA ASP A 24 -4.91 -14.62 0.09
C ASP A 24 -3.52 -14.17 0.54
N THR A 25 -2.77 -13.56 -0.37
CA THR A 25 -1.49 -12.96 -0.02
C THR A 25 -1.75 -11.56 0.52
N VAL A 26 -1.30 -11.32 1.75
CA VAL A 26 -1.37 -10.00 2.39
C VAL A 26 0.02 -9.40 2.42
N GLU A 27 0.17 -8.20 1.87
CA GLU A 27 1.40 -7.43 1.87
C GLU A 27 1.21 -6.16 2.70
N ARG A 28 2.07 -5.95 3.69
CA ARG A 28 2.23 -4.65 4.35
C ARG A 28 3.24 -3.83 3.57
N ILE A 29 2.84 -2.63 3.16
CA ILE A 29 3.62 -1.72 2.34
C ILE A 29 3.72 -0.39 3.09
N ILE A 30 4.94 0.02 3.44
CA ILE A 30 5.20 1.25 4.17
C ILE A 30 5.88 2.21 3.22
N ILE A 31 5.26 3.36 2.98
CA ILE A 31 5.83 4.45 2.18
C ILE A 31 6.28 5.54 3.16
N LYS A 32 7.58 5.80 3.18
CA LYS A 32 8.22 6.85 3.98
C LYS A 32 8.71 7.95 3.06
N ASN A 33 8.34 9.18 3.38
CA ASN A 33 8.91 10.37 2.78
C ASN A 33 10.08 10.87 3.62
N ASN A 34 11.27 10.87 3.05
CA ASN A 34 12.49 11.33 3.72
C ASN A 34 12.73 12.84 3.56
N SER A 35 11.89 13.54 2.80
CA SER A 35 11.93 15.01 2.68
C SER A 35 11.11 15.71 3.77
N ASP A 36 11.35 17.01 3.94
CA ASP A 36 10.56 17.86 4.83
C ASP A 36 9.20 18.29 4.24
N ILE A 37 8.99 18.05 2.95
CA ILE A 37 7.75 18.38 2.24
C ILE A 37 6.64 17.47 2.76
N LYS A 38 5.49 18.05 3.16
CA LYS A 38 4.32 17.27 3.56
C LYS A 38 3.44 17.00 2.34
N TYR A 39 3.17 15.73 2.07
CA TYR A 39 2.24 15.33 1.01
C TYR A 39 0.86 15.01 1.57
N SER A 40 -0.18 15.29 0.78
CA SER A 40 -1.55 14.91 1.13
C SER A 40 -1.73 13.39 1.10
N LYS A 41 -2.76 12.90 1.78
CA LYS A 41 -3.16 11.48 1.71
C LYS A 41 -3.42 11.07 0.26
N ASP A 42 -4.15 11.90 -0.50
CA ASP A 42 -4.50 11.63 -1.90
C ASP A 42 -3.27 11.47 -2.80
N PHE A 43 -2.22 12.28 -2.59
CA PHE A 43 -0.98 12.14 -3.34
C PHE A 43 -0.31 10.80 -3.05
N ILE A 44 -0.21 10.42 -1.78
CA ILE A 44 0.45 9.18 -1.36
C ILE A 44 -0.35 7.95 -1.80
N GLU A 45 -1.69 8.02 -1.76
CA GLU A 45 -2.54 6.98 -2.35
C GLU A 45 -2.36 6.88 -3.87
N GLY A 46 -2.25 8.00 -4.58
CA GLY A 46 -1.92 8.02 -6.01
C GLY A 46 -0.57 7.38 -6.31
N PHE A 47 0.45 7.69 -5.51
CA PHE A 47 1.78 7.07 -5.61
C PHE A 47 1.73 5.56 -5.33
N PHE A 48 0.98 5.12 -4.32
CA PHE A 48 0.74 3.71 -4.07
C PHE A 48 0.08 3.01 -5.26
N LEU A 49 -0.96 3.60 -5.85
CA LEU A 49 -1.67 3.05 -7.01
C LEU A 49 -0.78 2.99 -8.27
N PHE A 50 0.17 3.91 -8.41
CA PHE A 50 1.20 3.83 -9.45
C PHE A 50 2.09 2.59 -9.27
N LEU A 51 2.47 2.25 -8.03
CA LEU A 51 3.27 1.06 -7.72
C LEU A 51 2.46 -0.25 -7.83
N TYR A 52 1.17 -0.20 -7.51
CA TYR A 52 0.27 -1.36 -7.45
C TYR A 52 -1.00 -1.12 -8.29
N PRO A 53 -0.88 -1.12 -9.63
CA PRO A 53 -2.01 -0.84 -10.50
C PRO A 53 -3.10 -1.88 -10.33
N GLY A 54 -4.36 -1.42 -10.32
CA GLY A 54 -5.54 -2.27 -10.15
C GLY A 54 -5.93 -2.58 -8.70
N ALA A 55 -5.14 -2.11 -7.72
CA ALA A 55 -5.57 -2.13 -6.32
C ALA A 55 -6.72 -1.13 -6.09
N VAL A 56 -7.70 -1.51 -5.28
CA VAL A 56 -8.84 -0.65 -4.94
C VAL A 56 -8.95 -0.39 -3.45
N ASN A 57 -9.34 0.82 -3.05
CA ASN A 57 -9.56 1.12 -1.64
C ASN A 57 -10.78 0.34 -1.12
N LYS A 58 -10.56 -0.49 -0.08
CA LYS A 58 -11.57 -1.37 0.51
C LYS A 58 -12.79 -0.61 1.05
N GLU A 59 -12.57 0.58 1.61
CA GLU A 59 -13.65 1.39 2.19
C GLU A 59 -14.48 2.11 1.10
N MET A 60 -13.84 2.53 0.01
CA MET A 60 -14.51 3.29 -1.04
C MET A 60 -15.30 2.43 -2.01
N LYS A 61 -14.81 1.22 -2.32
CA LYS A 61 -15.39 0.37 -3.37
C LYS A 61 -16.21 -0.79 -2.83
N GLY A 62 -16.26 -0.99 -1.51
CA GLY A 62 -16.81 -2.21 -0.92
C GLY A 62 -15.96 -3.44 -1.25
N ARG A 63 -16.23 -4.58 -0.61
CA ARG A 63 -15.45 -5.81 -0.84
C ARG A 63 -15.74 -6.41 -2.22
N HIS A 64 -14.93 -6.05 -3.21
CA HIS A 64 -14.84 -6.79 -4.46
C HIS A 64 -13.77 -7.88 -4.34
N TRP A 65 -14.21 -9.11 -4.06
CA TRP A 65 -13.34 -10.27 -3.82
C TRP A 65 -12.48 -10.69 -5.02
N TYR A 66 -12.68 -10.10 -6.20
CA TYR A 66 -11.95 -10.43 -7.42
C TYR A 66 -10.82 -9.45 -7.74
N GLN A 67 -10.71 -8.33 -7.01
CA GLN A 67 -9.68 -7.32 -7.24
C GLN A 67 -8.76 -7.22 -6.03
N PRO A 68 -7.46 -6.95 -6.21
CA PRO A 68 -6.60 -6.55 -5.11
C PRO A 68 -7.21 -5.34 -4.41
N TYR A 69 -7.26 -5.36 -3.09
CA TYR A 69 -7.76 -4.21 -2.34
C TYR A 69 -6.77 -3.80 -1.27
N TYR A 70 -6.79 -2.52 -0.91
CA TYR A 70 -5.94 -1.99 0.13
C TYR A 70 -6.72 -1.23 1.20
N GLU A 71 -6.12 -1.21 2.39
CA GLU A 71 -6.47 -0.31 3.50
C GLU A 71 -5.28 0.61 3.73
N ALA A 72 -5.53 1.92 3.86
CA ALA A 72 -4.48 2.92 4.03
C ALA A 72 -4.60 3.62 5.39
N GLU A 73 -3.52 3.61 6.15
CA GLU A 73 -3.41 4.26 7.45
C GLU A 73 -2.23 5.23 7.46
N LYS A 74 -2.47 6.48 7.87
CA LYS A 74 -1.42 7.46 8.09
C LYS A 74 -0.84 7.25 9.49
N LYS A 75 0.40 6.77 9.60
CA LYS A 75 1.07 6.59 10.89
C LYS A 75 1.60 7.92 11.44
N ASN A 76 2.10 8.80 10.57
CA ASN A 76 2.50 10.17 10.91
C ASN A 76 2.52 11.04 9.64
N ASP A 77 2.96 12.30 9.74
CA ASP A 77 3.02 13.25 8.61
C ASP A 77 3.87 12.82 7.41
N ARG A 78 4.73 11.81 7.56
CA ARG A 78 5.69 11.36 6.56
C ARG A 78 5.67 9.85 6.31
N THR A 79 4.92 9.08 7.09
CA THR A 79 4.84 7.63 6.97
C THR A 79 3.39 7.19 6.79
N PHE A 80 3.16 6.46 5.71
CA PHE A 80 1.88 5.86 5.37
C PHE A 80 2.05 4.35 5.27
N GLU A 81 1.09 3.62 5.83
CA GLU A 81 1.02 2.17 5.78
C GLU A 81 -0.16 1.75 4.92
N PHE A 82 0.09 0.80 4.03
CA PHE A 82 -0.90 0.17 3.17
C PHE A 82 -0.91 -1.33 3.44
N ILE A 83 -2.09 -1.89 3.67
CA ILE A 83 -2.30 -3.34 3.74
C ILE A 83 -2.95 -3.76 2.44
N LEU A 84 -2.18 -4.35 1.53
CA LEU A 84 -2.65 -4.84 0.24
C LEU A 84 -3.01 -6.32 0.36
N THR A 85 -4.28 -6.65 0.12
CA THR A 85 -4.74 -8.03 0.00
C THR A 85 -4.93 -8.37 -1.47
N LYS A 86 -4.27 -9.42 -1.93
CA LYS A 86 -4.44 -9.96 -3.29
C LYS A 86 -5.34 -11.20 -3.19
N PRO A 87 -6.50 -11.21 -3.86
CA PRO A 87 -7.38 -12.36 -3.84
C PRO A 87 -6.68 -13.56 -4.46
N TYR A 88 -6.89 -14.73 -3.86
CA TYR A 88 -6.40 -15.98 -4.43
C TYR A 88 -7.10 -16.28 -5.76
N VAL A 89 -6.38 -16.10 -6.86
CA VAL A 89 -6.81 -16.58 -8.18
C VAL A 89 -6.38 -18.03 -8.28
N GLY A 90 -7.29 -18.94 -7.90
CA GLY A 90 -7.09 -20.39 -7.98
C GLY A 90 -7.11 -20.92 -9.39
#